data_AF-A0A839UFV9-F1
#
_entry.id   AF-A0A839UFV9-F1
#
_cell.length_a   1.000
_cell.length_b   1.000
_cell.length_c   1.000
_cell.angle_alpha   90.00
_cell.angle_beta   90.00
_cell.angle_gamma   90.00
#
_symmetry.space_group_name_H-M   'P 1'
#
loop_
_entity.id
_entity.type
_entity.pdbx_description
1 polymer ?
#
loop_
_entity_poly.entity_id
_entity_poly.type
_entity_poly.pdbx_seq_one_letter_code
_entity_poly.pdbx_strand_id
1 'polypeptide(L)'
;MADGTAWTLDIWLVDKPERQPDLVHLKTLLPRLSDADRGTILQIKHVLATEDEGATKIPSALVYEAVMDHGVRTSDEFENWYRDHHS
;
A
#
# COMPACT_ATOMS: atom_id res chain seq x y z
N MET A 1 28.92 7.75 -5.91
CA MET A 1 28.26 7.89 -4.60
C MET A 1 26.77 7.86 -4.87
N ALA A 2 26.12 6.76 -4.49
CA ALA A 2 24.66 6.61 -4.47
C ALA A 2 24.37 5.71 -3.26
N ASP A 3 24.69 6.24 -2.09
CA ASP A 3 24.35 5.62 -0.82
C ASP A 3 22.98 6.17 -0.44
N GLY A 4 21.96 5.37 -0.73
CA GLY A 4 20.56 5.76 -0.62
C GLY A 4 19.73 4.51 -0.44
N THR A 5 20.07 3.78 0.62
CA THR A 5 19.20 2.84 1.33
C THR A 5 18.53 1.84 0.39
N ALA A 6 19.13 0.67 0.24
CA ALA A 6 18.38 -0.52 -0.12
C ALA A 6 17.33 -0.74 0.98
N TRP A 7 16.16 -0.11 0.81
CA TRP A 7 15.07 -0.16 1.77
C TRP A 7 14.70 -1.63 1.95
N THR A 8 14.91 -2.12 3.16
CA THR A 8 14.51 -3.44 3.60
C THR A 8 13.03 -3.57 3.33
N LEU A 9 12.74 -4.36 2.30
CA LEU A 9 11.43 -4.74 1.80
C LEU A 9 10.41 -4.78 2.94
N ASP A 10 9.42 -3.88 2.91
CA ASP A 10 8.36 -3.87 3.89
C ASP A 10 7.61 -5.20 3.84
N ILE A 11 7.86 -6.01 4.87
CA ILE A 11 7.24 -7.30 5.20
C ILE A 11 5.70 -7.22 5.24
N TRP A 12 5.13 -6.02 5.21
CA TRP A 12 3.69 -5.71 5.28
C TRP A 12 2.87 -5.99 4.01
N LEU A 13 3.47 -6.50 2.94
CA LEU A 13 2.70 -6.99 1.78
C LEU A 13 2.15 -8.41 2.01
N VAL A 14 2.58 -9.09 3.07
CA VAL A 14 2.39 -10.53 3.24
C VAL A 14 1.46 -10.82 4.41
N ASP A 15 0.15 -10.77 4.17
CA ASP A 15 -0.83 -11.27 5.16
C ASP A 15 -1.01 -12.80 5.05
N LYS A 16 -0.52 -13.44 3.97
CA LYS A 16 -0.46 -14.91 3.82
C LYS A 16 0.88 -15.34 3.22
N PRO A 17 1.60 -16.30 3.83
CA PRO A 17 2.90 -16.77 3.33
C PRO A 17 2.82 -17.42 1.95
N GLU A 18 1.66 -17.97 1.60
CA GLU A 18 1.31 -18.55 0.29
C GLU A 18 0.79 -17.52 -0.72
N ARG A 19 0.72 -16.24 -0.34
CA ARG A 19 0.39 -15.09 -1.20
C ARG A 19 1.48 -14.04 -1.19
N GLN A 20 2.75 -14.40 -0.93
CA GLN A 20 3.83 -13.48 -1.28
C GLN A 20 3.63 -13.11 -2.75
N PRO A 21 3.33 -11.84 -3.09
CA PRO A 21 3.38 -11.45 -4.49
C PRO A 21 4.81 -11.77 -4.89
N ASP A 22 4.95 -12.61 -5.91
CA ASP A 22 6.24 -12.99 -6.47
C ASP A 22 7.16 -11.79 -6.34
N LEU A 23 8.33 -11.93 -5.71
CA LEU A 23 9.29 -10.83 -5.57
C LEU A 23 9.56 -10.15 -6.94
N VAL A 24 9.26 -10.85 -8.03
CA VAL A 24 9.13 -10.36 -9.41
C VAL A 24 8.08 -9.25 -9.58
N HIS A 25 6.84 -9.40 -9.10
CA HIS A 25 5.80 -8.36 -9.15
C HIS A 25 6.22 -7.12 -8.34
N LEU A 26 6.87 -7.33 -7.19
CA LEU A 26 7.47 -6.24 -6.43
C LEU A 26 8.58 -5.51 -7.21
N LYS A 27 9.44 -6.25 -7.93
CA LYS A 27 10.45 -5.65 -8.83
C LYS A 27 9.84 -4.84 -9.97
N THR A 28 8.60 -5.14 -10.40
CA THR A 28 7.88 -4.32 -11.39
C THR A 28 7.21 -3.08 -10.80
N LEU A 29 6.82 -3.14 -9.53
CA LEU A 29 6.16 -2.04 -8.82
C LEU A 29 7.16 -0.99 -8.31
N LEU A 30 8.29 -1.43 -7.76
CA LEU A 30 9.27 -0.54 -7.13
C LEU A 30 9.82 0.58 -8.04
N PRO A 31 10.11 0.36 -9.34
CA PRO A 31 10.57 1.43 -10.23
C PRO A 31 9.48 2.47 -10.54
N ARG A 32 8.19 2.11 -10.40
CA ARG A 32 7.06 3.01 -10.60
C ARG A 32 6.70 3.79 -9.34
N LEU A 33 7.17 3.34 -8.17
CA LEU A 33 6.79 3.88 -6.87
C LEU A 33 7.63 5.14 -6.55
N SER A 34 7.03 6.31 -6.70
CA SER A 34 7.65 7.58 -6.30
C SER A 34 7.70 7.74 -4.79
N ASP A 35 8.55 8.63 -4.28
CA ASP A 35 8.57 8.96 -2.85
C ASP A 35 7.26 9.58 -2.36
N ALA A 36 6.52 10.26 -3.25
CA ALA A 36 5.18 10.77 -2.95
C ALA A 36 4.18 9.62 -2.76
N ASP A 37 4.22 8.59 -3.62
CA ASP A 37 3.36 7.41 -3.49
C ASP A 37 3.66 6.67 -2.18
N ARG A 38 4.95 6.54 -1.83
CA ARG A 38 5.37 5.92 -0.55
C ARG A 38 4.80 6.68 0.64
N GLY A 39 4.93 8.01 0.65
CA GLY A 39 4.40 8.86 1.70
C GLY A 39 2.89 8.66 1.89
N THR A 40 2.14 8.69 0.79
CA THR A 40 0.69 8.46 0.80
C THR A 40 0.35 7.06 1.31
N ILE A 41 1.00 6.00 0.81
CA ILE A 41 0.72 4.62 1.22
C ILE A 41 0.95 4.44 2.72
N LEU A 42 2.03 5.01 3.27
CA LEU A 42 2.32 4.93 4.70
C LEU A 42 1.30 5.69 5.53
N GLN A 43 0.87 6.88 5.09
CA GLN A 43 -0.19 7.64 5.76
C GLN A 43 -1.50 6.87 5.83
N ILE A 44 -1.96 6.31 4.69
CA ILE A 44 -3.19 5.51 4.64
C ILE A 44 -3.07 4.30 5.55
N LYS A 45 -1.96 3.55 5.49
CA LYS A 45 -1.75 2.38 6.35
C LYS A 45 -1.77 2.72 7.83
N HIS A 46 -1.20 3.87 8.21
CA HIS A 46 -1.21 4.31 9.60
C HIS A 46 -2.63 4.59 10.10
N VAL A 47 -3.45 5.28 9.29
CA VAL A 47 -4.87 5.54 9.60
C VAL A 47 -5.64 4.22 9.71
N LEU A 48 -5.47 3.31 8.75
CA LEU A 48 -6.11 1.99 8.80
C LEU A 48 -5.72 1.21 10.06
N ALA A 49 -4.43 1.22 10.45
CA ALA A 49 -3.99 0.54 11.67
C ALA A 49 -4.62 1.13 12.95
N THR A 50 -4.99 2.42 12.95
CA THR A 50 -5.66 3.08 14.08
C THR A 50 -7.17 2.89 14.12
N GLU A 51 -7.81 2.62 12.98
CA GLU A 51 -9.27 2.44 12.88
C GLU A 51 -9.71 0.97 13.01
N ASP A 52 -8.80 0.02 12.76
CA ASP A 52 -9.10 -1.42 12.66
C ASP A 52 -9.11 -2.17 14.01
N GLU A 53 -9.37 -1.52 15.16
CA GLU A 53 -9.50 -2.23 16.46
C GLU A 53 -10.69 -3.23 16.49
N GLY A 54 -11.56 -3.24 15.47
CA GLY A 54 -12.63 -4.22 15.32
C GLY A 54 -13.15 -4.46 13.90
N ALA A 55 -12.47 -3.96 12.86
CA ALA A 55 -12.92 -4.06 11.47
C ALA A 55 -12.11 -5.11 10.68
N THR A 56 -12.61 -5.46 9.49
CA THR A 56 -11.97 -6.45 8.62
C THR A 56 -10.71 -5.85 8.02
N LYS A 57 -9.55 -6.33 8.48
CA LYS A 57 -8.21 -5.95 8.02
C LYS A 57 -8.15 -5.78 6.50
N ILE A 58 -8.10 -4.53 6.05
CA ILE A 58 -8.08 -4.20 4.62
C ILE A 58 -6.77 -4.73 4.01
N PRO A 59 -6.82 -5.50 2.89
CA PRO A 59 -5.62 -5.99 2.23
C PRO A 59 -4.70 -4.86 1.77
N SER A 60 -3.42 -4.93 2.12
CA SER A 60 -2.39 -3.97 1.67
C SER A 60 -2.40 -3.72 0.16
N ALA A 61 -2.72 -4.74 -0.65
CA ALA A 61 -2.75 -4.64 -2.11
C ALA A 61 -3.72 -3.55 -2.61
N LEU A 62 -4.86 -3.36 -1.94
CA LEU A 62 -5.83 -2.33 -2.30
C LEU A 62 -5.30 -0.92 -2.06
N VAL A 63 -4.48 -0.72 -1.03
CA VAL A 63 -3.82 0.57 -0.77
C VAL A 63 -2.83 0.90 -1.88
N TYR A 64 -2.06 -0.08 -2.35
CA TYR A 64 -1.15 0.12 -3.47
C TYR A 64 -1.91 0.43 -4.77
N GLU A 65 -2.96 -0.32 -5.08
CA GLU A 65 -3.79 -0.10 -6.27
C GLU A 65 -4.43 1.30 -6.25
N ALA A 66 -5.04 1.69 -5.14
CA ALA A 66 -5.67 3.00 -4.98
C ALA A 66 -4.69 4.14 -5.26
N VAL A 67 -3.48 4.07 -4.71
CA VAL A 67 -2.48 5.14 -4.85
C VAL A 67 -1.81 5.13 -6.22
N MET A 68 -1.42 3.95 -6.70
CA MET A 68 -0.59 3.82 -7.91
C MET A 68 -1.41 3.81 -9.20
N ASP A 69 -2.57 3.17 -9.20
CA ASP A 69 -3.38 2.97 -10.39
C ASP A 69 -4.58 3.94 -10.44
N HIS A 70 -5.13 4.32 -9.28
CA HIS A 70 -6.26 5.27 -9.20
C HIS A 70 -5.87 6.68 -8.71
N GLY A 71 -4.60 6.89 -8.35
CA GLY A 71 -4.07 8.20 -8.01
C GLY A 71 -4.55 8.78 -6.68
N VAL A 72 -5.09 7.97 -5.77
CA VAL A 72 -5.49 8.38 -4.42
C VAL A 72 -4.31 8.99 -3.66
N ARG A 73 -4.53 10.12 -2.98
CA ARG A 73 -3.49 10.87 -2.26
C ARG A 73 -3.77 11.08 -0.78
N THR A 74 -4.98 10.79 -0.31
CA THR A 74 -5.37 10.97 1.09
C THR A 74 -6.14 9.77 1.65
N SER A 75 -6.23 9.67 2.97
CA SER A 75 -7.04 8.66 3.66
C SER A 75 -8.53 8.79 3.36
N ASP A 76 -9.05 10.01 3.29
CA ASP A 76 -10.46 10.26 2.97
C ASP A 76 -10.80 9.83 1.53
N GLU A 77 -9.91 10.12 0.58
CA GLU A 77 -10.05 9.65 -0.80
C GLU A 77 -9.97 8.12 -0.89
N PHE A 78 -9.08 7.49 -0.11
CA PHE A 78 -8.98 6.05 -0.03
C PHE A 78 -10.27 5.43 0.49
N GLU A 79 -10.85 6.00 1.54
CA GLU A 79 -12.10 5.53 2.11
C GLU A 79 -13.25 5.63 1.10
N ASN A 80 -13.37 6.76 0.39
CA ASN A 80 -14.39 6.94 -0.62
C ASN A 80 -14.21 5.97 -1.81
N TRP A 81 -12.97 5.81 -2.28
CA TRP A 81 -12.63 4.84 -3.32
C TRP A 81 -12.95 3.40 -2.90
N TYR A 82 -12.59 3.03 -1.68
CA TYR A 82 -12.84 1.69 -1.14
C TYR A 82 -14.33 1.39 -1.06
N ARG A 83 -15.15 2.35 -0.58
CA ARG A 83 -16.62 2.23 -0.54
C ARG A 83 -17.22 2.08 -1.93
N ASP A 84 -16.79 2.89 -2.90
CA ASP A 84 -17.29 2.85 -4.28
C ASP A 84 -16.95 1.53 -4.99
N HIS A 85 -15.75 1.00 -4.79
CA HIS A 85 -15.30 -0.24 -5.44
C HIS A 85 -15.79 -1.53 -4.75
N HIS A 86 -16.30 -1.45 -3.51
CA HIS A 86 -16.78 -2.60 -2.74
C HIS A 86 -18.26 -2.50 -2.31
N SER A 87 -19.05 -1.61 -2.93
CA SER A 87 -20.50 -1.51 -2.72
C SER A 87 -21.31 -2.58 -3.44
#